data_AF-A0A8T6M621-F1
#
_entry.id   AF-A0A8T6M621-F1
#
_cell.length_a   1.000
_cell.length_b   1.000
_cell.length_c   1.000
_cell.angle_alpha   90.00
_cell.angle_beta   90.00
_cell.angle_gamma   90.00
#
_symmetry.space_group_name_H-M   'P 1'
#
loop_
_entity.id
_entity.type
_entity.pdbx_description
1 polymer ?
#
loop_
_entity_poly.entity_id
_entity_poly.type
_entity_poly.pdbx_seq_one_letter_code
_entity_poly.pdbx_strand_id
1 'polypeptide(L)'
;MNQKKKRIKTKKPIHHILYSRIFLSVVIFLSLIVLLILAFTYVDFNFVKKPFEKPHLIEIRDECSFILGNLVHQIRDETDCNLRCNNFCNMEETKFISSEFVYSNNSCHSCDCYCK
;
A
#
# COMPACT_ATOMS: atom_id res chain seq x y z
N MET A 1 -41.85 50.11 -55.93
CA MET A 1 -41.13 48.82 -55.82
C MET A 1 -40.20 48.88 -54.61
N ASN A 2 -40.47 48.12 -53.53
CA ASN A 2 -39.40 47.44 -52.79
C ASN A 2 -39.94 46.47 -51.74
N GLN A 3 -39.33 45.29 -51.74
CA GLN A 3 -39.83 44.03 -51.20
C GLN A 3 -39.68 43.97 -49.68
N LYS A 4 -40.79 43.81 -48.94
CA LYS A 4 -40.76 43.43 -47.52
C LYS A 4 -40.35 41.96 -47.40
N LYS A 5 -39.07 41.70 -47.14
CA LYS A 5 -38.53 40.39 -46.75
C LYS A 5 -39.22 39.91 -45.46
N LYS A 6 -40.13 38.95 -45.58
CA LYS A 6 -40.70 38.21 -44.43
C LYS A 6 -39.59 37.36 -43.80
N ARG A 7 -39.17 37.71 -42.58
CA ARG A 7 -38.28 36.88 -41.76
C ARG A 7 -39.07 35.67 -41.26
N ILE A 8 -38.82 34.51 -41.85
CA ILE A 8 -39.35 33.22 -41.36
C ILE A 8 -38.62 32.92 -40.06
N LYS A 9 -39.28 33.15 -38.92
CA LYS A 9 -38.83 32.67 -37.61
C LYS A 9 -39.09 31.17 -37.56
N THR A 10 -38.11 30.37 -37.93
CA THR A 10 -38.12 28.91 -37.70
C THR A 10 -38.19 28.65 -36.21
N LYS A 11 -39.38 28.34 -35.70
CA LYS A 11 -39.59 27.85 -34.33
C LYS A 11 -38.81 26.54 -34.21
N LYS A 12 -37.68 26.55 -33.50
CA LYS A 12 -36.96 25.31 -33.17
C LYS A 12 -37.92 24.41 -32.36
N PRO A 13 -38.07 23.13 -32.74
CA PRO A 13 -39.04 22.25 -32.10
C PRO A 13 -38.66 22.05 -30.64
N ILE A 14 -39.63 22.28 -29.75
CA ILE A 14 -39.51 22.22 -28.28
C ILE A 14 -38.90 20.87 -27.81
N HIS A 15 -39.11 19.80 -28.57
CA HIS A 15 -38.54 18.48 -28.31
C HIS A 15 -37.00 18.44 -28.29
N HIS A 16 -36.32 19.28 -29.09
CA HIS A 16 -34.86 19.31 -29.12
C HIS A 16 -34.25 19.85 -27.82
N ILE A 17 -34.98 20.72 -27.10
CA ILE A 17 -34.53 21.30 -25.83
C ILE A 17 -34.67 20.26 -24.71
N LEU A 18 -35.75 19.47 -24.72
CA LEU A 18 -35.95 18.39 -23.74
C LEU A 18 -34.90 17.29 -23.91
N TYR A 19 -34.66 16.85 -25.15
CA TYR A 19 -33.69 15.79 -25.44
C TYR A 19 -32.26 16.21 -25.08
N SER A 20 -31.91 17.48 -25.34
CA SER A 20 -30.62 18.05 -24.96
C SER A 20 -30.40 18.06 -23.45
N ARG A 21 -31.43 18.34 -22.64
CA ARG A 21 -31.34 18.29 -21.17
C ARG A 21 -31.18 16.88 -20.63
N ILE A 22 -31.93 15.92 -21.19
CA ILE A 22 -31.81 14.50 -20.81
C ILE A 22 -30.42 13.99 -21.16
N PHE A 23 -29.92 14.29 -22.36
CA PHE A 23 -28.59 13.90 -22.79
C PHE A 23 -27.50 14.48 -21.88
N LEU A 24 -27.60 15.77 -21.52
CA LEU A 24 -26.66 16.40 -20.59
C LEU A 24 -26.64 15.71 -19.23
N SER A 25 -27.82 15.36 -18.69
CA SER A 25 -27.94 14.65 -17.42
C SER A 25 -27.24 13.28 -17.46
N VAL A 26 -27.44 12.51 -18.54
CA VAL A 26 -26.79 11.21 -18.74
C VAL A 26 -25.27 11.34 -18.82
N VAL A 27 -24.76 12.35 -19.52
CA VAL A 27 -23.31 12.60 -19.62
C VAL A 27 -22.70 12.95 -18.26
N ILE A 28 -23.37 13.80 -17.48
CA ILE A 28 -22.91 14.14 -16.12
C ILE A 28 -22.89 12.89 -15.24
N PHE A 29 -23.94 12.08 -15.29
CA PHE A 29 -24.02 10.85 -14.51
C PHE A 29 -22.90 9.85 -14.88
N LEU A 30 -22.63 9.65 -16.17
CA LEU A 30 -21.50 8.83 -16.63
C LEU A 30 -20.15 9.40 -16.17
N SER A 31 -19.97 10.72 -16.23
CA SER A 31 -18.73 11.35 -15.77
C SER A 31 -18.48 11.12 -14.28
N LEU A 32 -19.53 11.17 -13.45
CA LEU A 32 -19.45 10.87 -12.02
C LEU A 32 -19.04 9.42 -11.76
N ILE A 33 -19.60 8.45 -12.51
CA ILE A 33 -19.24 7.03 -12.39
C ILE A 33 -17.77 6.83 -12.70
N VAL A 34 -17.25 7.42 -13.79
CA VAL A 34 -15.84 7.31 -14.16
C VAL A 34 -14.93 7.89 -13.08
N LEU A 35 -15.29 9.05 -12.52
CA LEU A 35 -14.57 9.68 -11.41
C LEU A 35 -14.53 8.79 -10.17
N LEU A 36 -15.63 8.10 -9.87
CA LEU A 36 -15.75 7.17 -8.75
C LEU A 36 -14.86 5.93 -8.94
N ILE A 37 -14.83 5.37 -10.16
CA ILE A 37 -13.95 4.25 -10.51
C ILE A 37 -12.49 4.69 -10.38
N LEU A 38 -12.14 5.87 -10.91
CA LEU A 38 -10.78 6.41 -10.79
C LEU A 38 -10.39 6.58 -9.32
N ALA A 39 -11.27 7.16 -8.49
CA ALA A 39 -11.04 7.27 -7.06
C ALA A 39 -10.79 5.91 -6.40
N PHE A 40 -11.57 4.88 -6.74
CA PHE A 40 -11.34 3.52 -6.23
C PHE A 40 -10.05 2.87 -6.74
N THR A 41 -9.59 3.18 -7.96
CA THR A 41 -8.31 2.67 -8.48
C THR A 41 -7.09 3.41 -7.93
N TYR A 42 -7.22 4.70 -7.61
CA TYR A 42 -6.14 5.54 -7.06
C TYR A 42 -6.03 5.42 -5.55
N VAL A 43 -7.14 5.14 -4.85
CA VAL A 43 -7.10 4.74 -3.45
C VAL A 43 -6.56 3.32 -3.44
N ASP A 44 -5.23 3.21 -3.33
CA ASP A 44 -4.52 1.96 -3.13
C ASP A 44 -5.27 1.12 -2.08
N PHE A 45 -5.92 0.05 -2.54
CA PHE A 45 -6.53 -0.98 -1.68
C PHE A 45 -5.50 -1.68 -0.78
N ASN A 46 -4.23 -1.25 -0.80
CA ASN A 46 -3.18 -1.67 0.10
C ASN A 46 -3.44 -1.30 1.57
N PHE A 47 -4.35 -0.35 1.88
CA PHE A 47 -4.72 -0.06 3.27
C PHE A 47 -5.62 -1.13 3.92
N VAL A 48 -6.21 -2.04 3.15
CA VAL A 48 -7.02 -3.16 3.65
C VAL A 48 -6.34 -4.50 3.36
N LYS A 49 -5.01 -4.52 3.27
CA LYS A 49 -4.28 -5.79 3.27
C LYS A 49 -3.99 -6.22 4.71
N LYS A 50 -4.92 -7.06 5.20
CA LYS A 50 -4.75 -8.06 6.26
C LYS A 50 -4.44 -7.54 7.68
N PRO A 51 -5.47 -7.10 8.43
CA PRO A 51 -5.33 -6.88 9.88
C PRO A 51 -4.84 -8.14 10.64
N PHE A 52 -5.02 -9.34 10.07
CA PHE A 52 -4.69 -10.63 10.68
C PHE A 52 -3.52 -11.39 10.03
N GLU A 53 -2.65 -10.74 9.25
CA GLU A 53 -1.38 -11.39 8.89
C GLU A 53 -0.58 -11.59 10.19
N LYS A 54 -0.29 -12.85 10.51
CA LYS A 54 0.52 -13.22 11.66
C LYS A 54 1.95 -12.73 11.39
N PRO A 55 2.66 -12.24 12.41
CA PRO A 55 4.06 -11.87 12.24
C PRO A 55 4.83 -13.05 11.66
N HIS A 56 5.69 -12.76 10.69
CA HIS A 56 6.59 -13.75 10.13
C HIS A 56 7.78 -13.90 11.08
N LEU A 57 8.01 -15.12 11.57
CA LEU A 57 9.18 -15.47 12.36
C LEU A 57 10.36 -15.69 11.43
N ILE A 58 11.45 -14.98 11.67
CA ILE A 58 12.71 -15.09 10.95
C ILE A 58 13.82 -15.37 11.97
N GLU A 59 14.53 -16.48 11.80
CA GLU A 59 15.68 -16.83 12.62
C GLU A 59 16.96 -16.22 12.01
N ILE A 60 17.59 -15.29 12.72
CA ILE A 60 18.91 -14.76 12.37
C ILE A 60 19.94 -15.50 13.23
N ARG A 61 20.80 -16.29 12.58
CA ARG A 61 21.90 -16.97 13.27
C ARG A 61 23.08 -16.03 13.48
N ASP A 62 23.69 -16.11 14.66
CA ASP A 62 24.94 -15.42 14.95
C ASP A 62 26.09 -16.00 14.11
N GLU A 63 27.02 -15.13 13.73
CA GLU A 63 28.27 -15.55 13.11
C GLU A 63 29.32 -15.65 14.21
N CYS A 64 29.56 -16.86 14.71
CA CYS A 64 30.57 -17.08 15.74
C CYS A 64 31.89 -17.61 15.17
N SER A 65 33.00 -17.22 15.81
CA SER A 65 34.36 -17.64 15.43
C SER A 65 35.10 -18.20 16.63
N PHE A 66 35.93 -19.22 16.42
CA PHE A 66 36.80 -19.75 17.47
C PHE A 66 38.13 -19.00 17.49
N ILE A 67 38.41 -18.31 18.59
CA ILE A 67 39.66 -17.56 18.80
C ILE A 67 40.29 -18.02 20.12
N LEU A 68 41.52 -18.54 20.06
CA LEU A 68 42.28 -19.02 21.23
C LEU A 68 41.51 -20.05 22.09
N GLY A 69 40.73 -20.93 21.46
CA GLY A 69 39.94 -21.97 22.13
C GLY A 69 38.62 -21.48 22.75
N ASN A 70 38.30 -20.19 22.63
CA ASN A 70 37.02 -19.63 23.06
C ASN A 70 36.12 -19.36 21.85
N LEU A 71 34.81 -19.61 22.02
CA LEU A 71 33.80 -19.24 21.04
C LEU A 71 33.47 -17.75 21.21
N VAL A 72 33.70 -16.97 20.16
CA VAL A 72 33.40 -15.54 20.14
C VAL A 72 32.12 -15.33 19.35
N HIS A 73 31.12 -14.74 20.02
CA HIS A 73 29.81 -14.40 19.47
C HIS A 73 29.79 -12.95 18.99
N GLN A 74 29.17 -12.67 17.84
CA GLN A 74 28.90 -11.29 17.45
C GLN A 74 27.60 -10.76 18.10
N ILE A 75 26.61 -11.62 18.31
CA ILE A 75 25.39 -11.31 19.06
C ILE A 75 25.64 -11.66 20.52
N ARG A 76 25.74 -10.67 21.40
CA ARG A 76 26.15 -10.90 22.79
C ARG A 76 24.98 -10.91 23.76
N ASP A 77 23.92 -10.20 23.42
CA ASP A 77 22.76 -9.99 24.27
C ASP A 77 21.49 -9.63 23.46
N GLU A 78 20.39 -9.43 24.20
CA GLU A 78 19.09 -9.02 23.64
C GLU A 78 19.15 -7.67 22.91
N THR A 79 20.04 -6.76 23.30
CA THR A 79 20.17 -5.44 22.67
C THR A 79 20.74 -5.57 21.26
N ASP A 80 21.80 -6.38 21.12
CA ASP A 80 22.37 -6.71 19.80
C ASP A 80 21.33 -7.41 18.91
N CYS A 81 20.55 -8.31 19.50
CA CYS A 81 19.51 -9.05 18.82
C CYS A 81 18.41 -8.13 18.28
N ASN A 82 17.90 -7.22 19.12
CA ASN A 82 16.90 -6.24 18.77
C ASN A 82 17.38 -5.32 17.64
N LEU A 83 18.61 -4.82 17.73
CA LEU A 83 19.19 -3.97 16.69
C LEU A 83 19.29 -4.70 15.34
N ARG A 84 19.74 -5.96 15.34
CA ARG A 84 19.82 -6.78 14.12
C ARG A 84 18.45 -7.08 13.52
N CYS A 85 17.50 -7.53 14.34
CA CYS A 85 16.14 -7.79 13.90
C CYS A 85 15.46 -6.54 13.34
N ASN A 86 15.62 -5.39 14.00
CA ASN A 86 15.07 -4.13 13.52
C ASN A 86 15.66 -3.74 12.16
N ASN A 87 16.99 -3.83 12.01
CA ASN A 87 17.64 -3.56 10.72
C ASN A 87 17.18 -4.53 9.63
N PHE A 88 17.04 -5.82 9.96
CA PHE A 88 16.57 -6.84 9.01
C PHE A 88 15.13 -6.58 8.56
N CYS A 89 14.19 -6.38 9.49
CA CYS A 89 12.80 -6.08 9.12
C CYS A 89 12.72 -4.83 8.22
N ASN A 90 13.51 -3.79 8.54
CA ASN A 90 13.58 -2.56 7.74
C ASN A 90 14.13 -2.80 6.32
N MET A 91 15.10 -3.69 6.14
CA MET A 91 15.63 -4.06 4.82
C MET A 91 14.60 -4.83 3.98
N GLU A 92 13.79 -5.67 4.63
CA GLU A 92 12.70 -6.43 4.01
C GLU A 92 11.42 -5.60 3.83
N GLU A 93 11.47 -4.28 4.06
CA GLU A 93 10.32 -3.36 3.99
C GLU A 93 9.14 -3.78 4.89
N THR A 94 9.43 -4.46 6.00
CA THR A 94 8.47 -4.88 7.03
C THR A 94 8.67 -4.11 8.34
N LYS A 95 7.63 -4.06 9.18
CA LYS A 95 7.65 -3.39 10.48
C LYS A 95 8.14 -4.36 11.55
N PHE A 96 9.19 -3.95 12.27
CA PHE A 96 9.67 -4.65 13.45
C PHE A 96 8.62 -4.67 14.58
N ILE A 97 8.41 -5.85 15.18
CA ILE A 97 7.51 -6.04 16.34
C ILE A 97 8.32 -6.36 17.60
N SER A 98 9.11 -7.43 17.56
CA SER A 98 9.90 -7.91 18.70
C SER A 98 11.05 -8.80 18.25
N SER A 99 12.01 -8.98 19.14
CA SER A 99 13.09 -9.95 19.05
C SER A 99 13.09 -10.85 20.28
N GLU A 100 13.68 -12.04 20.15
CA GLU A 100 14.04 -12.90 21.27
C GLU A 100 15.46 -13.45 21.04
N PHE A 101 16.35 -13.20 22.00
CA PHE A 101 17.69 -13.74 21.99
C PHE A 101 17.71 -15.19 22.46
N VAL A 102 18.17 -16.07 21.58
CA VAL A 102 18.32 -17.50 21.84
C VAL A 102 19.77 -17.78 22.20
N TYR A 103 20.01 -17.92 23.50
CA TYR A 103 21.32 -18.26 24.04
C TYR A 103 21.69 -19.73 23.76
N SER A 104 22.95 -19.96 23.39
CA SER A 104 23.52 -21.30 23.26
C SER A 104 24.92 -21.37 23.83
N ASN A 105 25.17 -22.32 24.73
CA ASN A 105 26.47 -22.50 25.39
C ASN A 105 27.58 -23.05 24.49
N ASN A 106 27.22 -23.89 23.52
CA ASN A 106 28.18 -24.68 22.73
C ASN A 106 28.05 -24.42 21.22
N SER A 107 27.22 -23.46 20.83
CA SER A 107 27.03 -23.05 19.43
C SER A 107 26.87 -21.55 19.37
N CYS A 108 26.95 -20.98 18.15
CA CYS A 108 26.57 -19.59 17.94
C CYS A 108 25.17 -19.33 18.51
N HIS A 109 24.96 -18.14 19.05
CA HIS A 109 23.65 -17.69 19.49
C HIS A 109 22.73 -17.46 18.28
N SER A 110 21.46 -17.20 18.51
CA SER A 110 20.55 -16.80 17.44
C SER A 110 19.51 -15.81 17.93
N CYS A 111 18.77 -15.27 16.99
CA CYS A 111 17.75 -14.26 17.20
C CYS A 111 16.49 -14.65 16.48
N ASP A 112 15.40 -14.72 17.23
CA ASP A 112 14.06 -14.93 16.68
C ASP A 112 13.42 -13.56 16.47
N CYS A 113 13.32 -13.14 15.20
CA CYS A 113 12.79 -11.85 14.81
C CYS A 113 11.33 -11.97 14.36
N TYR A 114 10.49 -11.07 14.86
CA TYR A 114 9.08 -10.99 14.48
C TYR A 114 8.84 -9.70 13.68
N CYS A 115 8.61 -9.85 12.37
CA CYS A 115 8.33 -8.73 11.46
C CYS A 115 6.90 -8.81 10.91
N LYS A 116 6.29 -7.67 10.56
CA LYS A 116 4.95 -7.59 9.94
C LYS A 116 4.82 -6.50 8.90
#